data_AF-A0A914PC10-F1
#
_entry.id   AF-A0A914PC10-F1
#
_cell.length_a   1.000
_cell.length_b   1.000
_cell.length_c   1.000
_cell.angle_alpha   90.00
_cell.angle_beta   90.00
_cell.angle_gamma   90.00
#
_symmetry.space_group_name_H-M   'P 1'
#
loop_
_entity.id
_entity.type
_entity.pdbx_description
1 polymer ?
#
loop_
_entity_poly.entity_id
_entity_poly.type
_entity_poly.pdbx_seq_one_letter_code
_entity_poly.pdbx_strand_id
1 'polypeptide(L)'
;MRYLDQFRGQDRRWVRALWEPMTGIYTSKECISTGNITGNNDFKLVLVDSASDQNKLLLLKDLTIIGDSAVSETPAGIVVFVSDPGHSPCVGVAISGSLLVYRNMKPYYRFNLPQNDLDPVESEYWDAAMTRKITPKELFDALTALKQKLSISRLSFHSQDFFTLSSDELRQKAISQLISNNGDHVNISNITITCITTMKKNSTERSETDVVIVGTELGSIYYIDIQAYNILHYCKIKGTPDKLFAMGQYELESRLFICTRESDIIILKRSTRGEQNEHIIPMRYPIISIASNMTNIVMASRNDTLIFCTMKGKKLSEIKLSEPVVDMESFWFEPRQYNGILVAFKNHIDIYLDHHVVDTLKVDYEINWIKYGRYGREEAVLIVGSNYSPKFGNEKIKNTTGGIGVYIFRRTSVLTVTEEIGAPASQMHRLNIPKKTKVYVDQTLRERNNVQKIHATFQRDLYLLRLHITKAFAELTSKNSGMVPTKESEKLDVNLEVNGFGPSFRINISIKVAGEMNTKQRWIAFSYDKEEYSMERELILMPRLVSEAEITFTNEIRCKHPEKGAQGEVKVYILSEGRRAPIWMTNFEMPISEQNFI
;
A
#
# COMPACT_ATOMS: atom_id res chain seq x y z
N MET A 1 12.82 5.13 39.62
CA MET A 1 12.97 6.58 39.93
C MET A 1 14.30 7.06 39.37
N ARG A 2 14.31 8.27 38.79
CA ARG A 2 15.42 9.04 38.20
C ARG A 2 15.74 8.79 36.72
N TYR A 3 14.91 9.38 35.86
CA TYR A 3 15.33 10.34 34.82
C TYR A 3 14.06 11.12 34.39
N LEU A 4 13.54 11.92 35.33
CA LEU A 4 12.47 12.89 35.07
C LEU A 4 13.05 14.24 35.50
N ASP A 5 13.57 15.00 34.54
CA ASP A 5 13.60 16.48 34.55
C ASP A 5 14.57 16.96 33.46
N GLN A 6 14.07 17.17 32.23
CA GLN A 6 14.74 18.07 31.28
C GLN A 6 13.89 18.64 30.15
N PHE A 7 12.56 18.57 30.21
CA PHE A 7 11.68 19.31 29.27
C PHE A 7 10.48 19.92 30.01
N ARG A 8 10.72 21.01 30.76
CA ARG A 8 9.67 21.91 31.26
C ARG A 8 9.44 23.00 30.21
N GLY A 9 8.32 22.92 29.49
CA GLY A 9 7.95 23.96 28.52
C GLY A 9 6.83 23.58 27.55
N GLN A 10 5.73 23.00 28.05
CA GLN A 10 4.37 22.99 27.45
C GLN A 10 3.49 22.13 28.36
N ASP A 11 2.25 22.53 28.60
CA ASP A 11 1.25 21.74 29.33
C ASP A 11 1.00 20.41 28.63
N ARG A 12 1.86 19.42 28.88
CA ARG A 12 1.72 18.09 28.31
C ARG A 12 0.50 17.42 28.94
N ARG A 13 -0.59 17.38 28.17
CA ARG A 13 -1.83 16.67 28.49
C ARG A 13 -1.61 15.17 28.69
N TRP A 14 -0.57 14.63 28.04
CA TRP A 14 -0.11 13.25 28.16
C TRP A 14 1.15 13.14 29.03
N VAL A 15 1.17 12.15 29.92
CA VAL A 15 2.36 11.74 30.66
C VAL A 15 2.86 10.41 30.08
N ARG A 16 4.08 10.40 29.55
CA ARG A 16 4.76 9.15 29.19
C ARG A 16 5.11 8.41 30.49
N ALA A 17 4.39 7.33 30.78
CA ALA A 17 4.54 6.57 32.00
C ALA A 17 5.66 5.53 31.89
N LEU A 18 5.63 4.74 30.80
CA LEU A 18 6.59 3.67 30.54
C LEU A 18 7.01 3.71 29.06
N TRP A 19 8.25 3.34 28.79
CA TRP A 19 8.75 3.14 27.44
C TRP A 19 9.84 2.09 27.46
N GLU A 20 9.59 0.99 26.76
CA GLU A 20 10.55 -0.07 26.55
C GLU A 20 10.82 -0.20 25.04
N PRO A 21 11.98 0.27 24.54
CA PRO A 21 12.30 0.25 23.11
C PRO A 21 12.72 -1.12 22.59
N MET A 22 13.13 -2.04 23.45
CA MET A 22 13.66 -3.36 23.08
C MET A 22 12.82 -4.50 23.68
N THR A 23 11.49 -4.44 23.54
CA THR A 23 10.64 -5.57 23.96
C THR A 23 10.74 -6.75 23.02
N GLY A 24 11.09 -6.51 21.74
CA GLY A 24 11.22 -7.57 20.73
C GLY A 24 9.89 -8.18 20.31
N ILE A 25 8.76 -7.57 20.71
CA ILE A 25 7.41 -8.08 20.48
C ILE A 25 6.90 -7.61 19.12
N TYR A 26 6.49 -8.54 18.26
CA TYR A 26 5.87 -8.22 16.97
C TYR A 26 4.40 -8.64 16.96
N THR A 27 3.50 -7.64 16.93
CA THR A 27 2.05 -7.85 17.01
C THR A 27 1.30 -6.96 16.02
N SER A 28 0.15 -7.45 15.53
CA SER A 28 -0.87 -6.63 14.86
C SER A 28 -1.89 -6.09 15.86
N LYS A 29 -2.66 -5.06 15.46
CA LYS A 29 -3.68 -4.44 16.32
C LYS A 29 -4.74 -5.44 16.77
N GLU A 30 -5.19 -6.29 15.86
CA GLU A 30 -6.24 -7.29 16.07
C GLU A 30 -5.83 -8.35 17.10
N CYS A 31 -4.53 -8.54 17.32
CA CYS A 31 -3.96 -9.48 18.29
C CYS A 31 -3.63 -8.82 19.64
N ILE A 32 -4.31 -7.73 20.00
CA ILE A 32 -4.05 -6.98 21.22
C ILE A 32 -5.34 -6.66 21.95
N SER A 33 -5.35 -6.89 23.26
CA SER A 33 -6.48 -6.54 24.10
C SER A 33 -6.05 -6.18 25.51
N THR A 34 -6.88 -5.44 26.22
CA THR A 34 -6.64 -5.05 27.62
C THR A 34 -7.78 -5.58 28.48
N GLY A 35 -7.46 -6.23 29.60
CA GLY A 35 -8.48 -6.82 30.46
C GLY A 35 -8.02 -7.19 31.87
N ASN A 36 -8.96 -7.31 32.79
CA ASN A 36 -8.70 -7.65 34.19
C ASN A 36 -8.68 -9.17 34.41
N ILE A 37 -7.72 -9.88 33.81
CA ILE A 37 -7.67 -11.36 33.83
C ILE A 37 -7.57 -11.94 35.24
N THR A 38 -6.95 -11.23 36.19
CA THR A 38 -6.77 -11.71 37.56
C THR A 38 -7.89 -11.30 38.52
N GLY A 39 -8.90 -10.56 38.08
CA GLY A 39 -10.00 -10.11 38.94
C GLY A 39 -9.68 -8.98 39.91
N ASN A 40 -8.40 -8.64 40.14
CA ASN A 40 -7.95 -7.65 41.13
C ASN A 40 -8.12 -6.17 40.74
N ASN A 41 -8.96 -5.87 39.75
CA ASN A 41 -9.14 -4.54 39.14
C ASN A 41 -7.80 -3.93 38.65
N ASP A 42 -6.90 -4.79 38.19
CA ASP A 42 -5.58 -4.45 37.65
C ASP A 42 -5.57 -4.90 36.19
N PHE A 43 -5.82 -3.96 35.28
CA PHE A 43 -5.95 -4.24 33.86
C PHE A 43 -4.58 -4.56 33.26
N LYS A 44 -4.47 -5.72 32.64
CA LYS A 44 -3.23 -6.18 32.01
C LYS A 44 -3.36 -6.16 30.50
N LEU A 45 -2.22 -6.05 29.84
CA LEU A 45 -2.12 -6.08 28.38
C LEU A 45 -1.94 -7.53 27.95
N VAL A 46 -2.76 -7.98 27.01
CA VAL A 46 -2.68 -9.29 26.37
C VAL A 46 -2.31 -9.07 24.92
N LEU A 47 -1.30 -9.78 24.46
CA LEU A 47 -0.91 -9.75 23.06
C LEU A 47 -0.39 -11.11 22.61
N VAL A 48 -0.43 -11.38 21.31
CA VAL A 48 0.28 -12.53 20.74
C VAL A 48 1.51 -12.04 19.99
N ASP A 49 2.67 -12.46 20.48
CA ASP A 49 3.94 -12.22 19.83
C ASP A 49 4.14 -13.23 18.69
N SER A 50 4.32 -12.70 17.48
CA SER A 50 4.62 -13.44 16.25
C SER A 50 6.06 -13.22 15.77
N ALA A 51 6.96 -12.68 16.62
CA ALA A 51 8.37 -12.48 16.26
C ALA A 51 9.18 -13.79 16.21
N SER A 52 8.75 -14.82 16.93
CA SER A 52 9.42 -16.13 17.02
C SER A 52 8.75 -17.16 16.09
N ASP A 53 9.46 -18.26 15.78
CA ASP A 53 8.92 -19.40 15.00
C ASP A 53 7.65 -20.02 15.64
N GLN A 54 7.45 -19.81 16.94
CA GLN A 54 6.23 -20.18 17.66
C GLN A 54 5.54 -18.93 18.19
N ASN A 55 4.25 -18.78 17.88
CA ASN A 55 3.43 -17.70 18.40
C ASN A 55 3.21 -17.88 19.90
N LYS A 56 3.40 -16.81 20.68
CA LYS A 56 3.22 -16.84 22.14
C LYS A 56 2.20 -15.81 22.58
N LEU A 57 1.17 -16.26 23.29
CA LEU A 57 0.24 -15.41 24.01
C LEU A 57 0.93 -14.89 25.28
N LEU A 58 1.20 -13.59 25.35
CA LEU A 58 1.87 -12.94 26.46
C LEU A 58 0.90 -12.10 27.27
N LEU A 59 1.04 -12.20 28.60
CA LEU A 59 0.36 -11.34 29.57
C LEU A 59 1.37 -10.36 30.16
N LEU A 60 1.19 -9.08 29.88
CA LEU A 60 2.08 -8.01 30.31
C LEU A 60 1.45 -7.17 31.42
N LYS A 61 2.24 -6.93 32.48
CA LYS A 61 1.96 -5.92 33.52
C LYS A 61 3.18 -5.03 33.67
N ASP A 62 2.96 -3.72 33.67
CA ASP A 62 4.04 -2.73 33.72
C ASP A 62 5.15 -3.00 32.68
N LEU A 63 4.76 -3.46 31.49
CA LEU A 63 5.63 -3.94 30.39
C LEU A 63 6.51 -5.17 30.70
N THR A 64 6.31 -5.83 31.83
CA THR A 64 6.97 -7.11 32.17
C THR A 64 6.06 -8.31 31.88
N ILE A 65 6.64 -9.41 31.39
CA ILE A 65 5.91 -10.64 31.06
C ILE A 65 5.61 -11.41 32.35
N ILE A 66 4.32 -11.60 32.65
CA ILE A 66 3.84 -12.35 33.82
C ILE A 66 3.46 -13.79 33.47
N GLY A 67 2.94 -14.00 32.26
CA GLY A 67 2.51 -15.32 31.83
C GLY A 67 2.61 -15.45 30.32
N ASP A 68 3.01 -16.63 29.89
CA ASP A 68 3.15 -17.02 28.50
C ASP A 68 2.35 -18.30 28.23
N SER A 69 1.81 -18.40 27.01
CA SER A 69 1.17 -19.61 26.53
C SER A 69 1.50 -19.81 25.06
N ALA A 70 1.85 -21.03 24.67
CA ALA A 70 2.11 -21.34 23.27
C ALA A 70 0.80 -21.35 22.48
N VAL A 71 0.84 -20.73 21.30
CA VAL A 71 -0.25 -20.71 20.32
C VAL A 71 0.24 -21.45 19.07
N SER A 72 -0.54 -22.40 18.57
CA SER A 72 -0.10 -23.33 17.52
C SER A 72 0.08 -22.69 16.15
N GLU A 73 -0.78 -21.73 15.80
CA GLU A 73 -0.83 -21.08 14.50
C GLU A 73 -0.94 -19.56 14.68
N THR A 74 -0.87 -18.80 13.59
CA THR A 74 -1.05 -17.34 13.63
C THR A 74 -2.51 -17.01 13.91
N PRO A 75 -2.82 -16.31 15.02
CA PRO A 75 -4.19 -15.98 15.33
C PRO A 75 -4.72 -14.87 14.41
N ALA A 76 -6.01 -14.93 14.10
CA ALA A 76 -6.72 -13.88 13.37
C ALA A 76 -7.02 -12.66 14.25
N GLY A 77 -7.17 -12.88 15.56
CA GLY A 77 -7.36 -11.81 16.53
C GLY A 77 -7.59 -12.34 17.94
N ILE A 78 -7.57 -11.43 18.91
CA ILE A 78 -7.73 -11.73 20.34
C ILE A 78 -8.79 -10.83 20.94
N VAL A 79 -9.64 -11.42 21.78
CA VAL A 79 -10.63 -10.69 22.56
C VAL A 79 -10.59 -11.11 24.01
N VAL A 80 -10.81 -10.14 24.91
CA VAL A 80 -11.07 -10.42 26.32
C VAL A 80 -12.56 -10.28 26.56
N PHE A 81 -13.16 -11.27 27.19
CA PHE A 81 -14.60 -11.33 27.42
C PHE A 81 -14.92 -11.93 28.78
N VAL A 82 -16.07 -11.57 29.34
CA VAL A 82 -16.59 -12.16 30.57
C VAL A 82 -17.55 -13.29 30.20
N SER A 83 -17.23 -14.54 30.57
CA SER A 83 -18.14 -15.67 30.36
C SER A 83 -19.28 -15.63 31.38
N ASP A 84 -18.95 -15.54 32.66
CA ASP A 84 -19.91 -15.61 33.75
C ASP A 84 -19.81 -14.37 34.65
N PRO A 85 -20.95 -13.84 35.11
CA PRO A 85 -20.95 -12.65 35.95
C PRO A 85 -20.24 -12.94 37.28
N GLY A 86 -19.28 -12.09 37.65
CA GLY A 86 -18.47 -12.23 38.87
C GLY A 86 -17.23 -13.10 38.74
N HIS A 87 -17.01 -13.78 37.60
CA HIS A 87 -15.75 -14.48 37.33
C HIS A 87 -14.74 -13.59 36.59
N SER A 88 -13.47 -13.94 36.72
CA SER A 88 -12.40 -13.30 35.94
C SER A 88 -12.65 -13.49 34.43
N PRO A 89 -12.46 -12.45 33.60
CA PRO A 89 -12.61 -12.54 32.17
C PRO A 89 -11.63 -13.57 31.57
N CYS A 90 -12.08 -14.21 30.50
CA CYS A 90 -11.31 -15.15 29.71
C CYS A 90 -10.74 -14.46 28.46
N VAL A 91 -9.71 -15.06 27.89
CA VAL A 91 -9.11 -14.61 26.63
C VAL A 91 -9.54 -15.58 25.53
N GLY A 92 -10.17 -15.06 24.49
CA GLY A 92 -10.48 -15.79 23.26
C GLY A 92 -9.43 -15.52 22.19
N VAL A 93 -8.80 -16.56 21.69
CA VAL A 93 -7.85 -16.50 20.58
C VAL A 93 -8.48 -17.22 19.39
N ALA A 94 -8.72 -16.47 18.31
CA ALA A 94 -9.27 -17.04 17.07
C ALA A 94 -8.15 -17.61 16.20
N ILE A 95 -8.24 -18.90 15.85
CA ILE A 95 -7.23 -19.62 15.09
C ILE A 95 -7.90 -20.47 14.03
N SER A 96 -7.58 -20.23 12.75
CA SER A 96 -8.13 -21.00 11.62
C SER A 96 -9.64 -21.22 11.81
N GLY A 97 -10.14 -22.44 11.97
CA GLY A 97 -11.58 -22.73 12.22
C GLY A 97 -12.05 -22.82 13.68
N SER A 98 -11.20 -22.49 14.65
CA SER A 98 -11.44 -22.71 16.08
C SER A 98 -11.25 -21.44 16.92
N LEU A 99 -12.04 -21.30 17.98
CA LEU A 99 -11.85 -20.34 19.06
C LEU A 99 -11.23 -21.05 20.28
N LEU A 100 -9.99 -20.72 20.60
CA LEU A 100 -9.33 -21.18 21.83
C LEU A 100 -9.64 -20.24 22.98
N VAL A 101 -10.20 -20.77 24.06
CA VAL A 101 -10.53 -20.03 25.27
C VAL A 101 -9.50 -20.33 26.34
N TYR A 102 -8.85 -19.27 26.83
CA TYR A 102 -7.88 -19.31 27.91
C TYR A 102 -8.48 -18.68 29.17
N ARG A 103 -8.41 -19.41 30.28
CA ARG A 103 -8.80 -18.92 31.60
C ARG A 103 -7.54 -18.79 32.45
N ASN A 104 -7.25 -17.57 32.90
CA ASN A 104 -6.03 -17.24 33.64
C ASN A 104 -4.74 -17.73 32.91
N MET A 105 -4.64 -17.43 31.60
CA MET A 105 -3.53 -17.82 30.70
C MET A 105 -3.33 -19.34 30.50
N LYS A 106 -4.23 -20.18 31.01
CA LYS A 106 -4.22 -21.63 30.76
C LYS A 106 -5.28 -21.99 29.72
N PRO A 107 -4.98 -22.88 28.76
CA PRO A 107 -5.97 -23.35 27.80
C PRO A 107 -7.09 -24.07 28.54
N TYR A 108 -8.33 -23.61 28.33
CA TYR A 108 -9.52 -24.13 29.02
C TYR A 108 -10.41 -24.92 28.08
N TYR A 109 -10.71 -24.35 26.91
CA TYR A 109 -11.65 -24.95 25.96
C TYR A 109 -11.29 -24.61 24.52
N ARG A 110 -11.59 -25.52 23.59
CA ARG A 110 -11.47 -25.31 22.14
C ARG A 110 -12.86 -25.45 21.53
N PHE A 111 -13.40 -24.34 21.04
CA PHE A 111 -14.67 -24.31 20.34
C PHE A 111 -14.43 -24.36 18.82
N ASN A 112 -14.99 -25.34 18.13
CA ASN A 112 -14.89 -25.45 16.67
C ASN A 112 -16.17 -24.89 16.04
N LEU A 113 -16.03 -24.04 15.03
CA LEU A 113 -17.18 -23.52 14.29
C LEU A 113 -17.81 -24.64 13.42
N PRO A 114 -19.15 -24.68 13.29
CA PRO A 114 -19.82 -25.67 12.47
C PRO A 114 -19.69 -25.30 10.99
N GLN A 115 -19.42 -26.33 10.18
CA GLN A 115 -19.19 -26.29 8.75
C GLN A 115 -20.47 -26.09 7.92
N ASN A 116 -21.19 -24.98 8.15
CA ASN A 116 -22.46 -24.71 7.48
C ASN A 116 -22.32 -24.28 6.01
N ASP A 117 -21.14 -23.86 5.58
CA ASP A 117 -20.88 -23.33 4.23
C ASP A 117 -20.34 -24.38 3.24
N LEU A 118 -20.15 -25.62 3.68
CA LEU A 118 -19.74 -26.72 2.80
C LEU A 118 -20.89 -27.18 1.91
N ASP A 119 -20.62 -27.39 0.63
CA ASP A 119 -21.56 -28.06 -0.24
C ASP A 119 -21.54 -29.58 0.07
N PRO A 120 -22.70 -30.20 0.38
CA PRO A 120 -22.74 -31.63 0.70
C PRO A 120 -22.27 -32.50 -0.46
N VAL A 121 -22.44 -32.06 -1.70
CA VAL A 121 -22.00 -32.79 -2.90
C VAL A 121 -20.48 -32.85 -2.98
N GLU A 122 -19.80 -31.78 -2.55
CA GLU A 122 -18.34 -31.75 -2.47
C GLU A 122 -17.84 -32.78 -1.45
N SER A 123 -18.45 -32.85 -0.26
CA SER A 123 -18.09 -33.86 0.75
C SER A 123 -18.29 -35.28 0.26
N GLU A 124 -19.37 -35.56 -0.47
CA GLU A 124 -19.64 -36.89 -1.03
C GLU A 124 -18.57 -37.33 -2.05
N TYR A 125 -18.11 -36.41 -2.91
CA TYR A 125 -17.04 -36.72 -3.86
C TYR A 125 -15.70 -37.00 -3.18
N TRP A 126 -15.38 -36.24 -2.13
CA TRP A 126 -14.18 -36.47 -1.33
C TRP A 126 -14.26 -37.79 -0.56
N ASP A 127 -15.39 -38.11 0.06
CA ASP A 127 -15.59 -39.40 0.74
C ASP A 127 -15.49 -40.58 -0.25
N ALA A 128 -16.02 -40.41 -1.47
CA ALA A 128 -15.92 -41.40 -2.53
C ALA A 128 -14.48 -41.56 -3.08
N ALA A 129 -13.69 -40.48 -3.07
CA ALA A 129 -12.26 -40.54 -3.41
C ALA A 129 -11.43 -41.22 -2.33
N MET A 130 -11.72 -40.96 -1.04
CA MET A 130 -11.02 -41.57 0.10
C MET A 130 -11.28 -43.07 0.20
N THR A 131 -12.53 -43.49 -0.04
CA THR A 131 -12.93 -44.90 -0.11
C THR A 131 -12.44 -45.62 -1.38
N ARG A 132 -11.62 -44.97 -2.21
CA ARG A 132 -11.05 -45.46 -3.47
C ARG A 132 -12.09 -45.93 -4.49
N LYS A 133 -13.32 -45.41 -4.40
CA LYS A 133 -14.40 -45.73 -5.35
C LYS A 133 -14.27 -44.93 -6.65
N ILE A 134 -13.61 -43.78 -6.60
CA ILE A 134 -13.45 -42.84 -7.72
C ILE A 134 -11.97 -42.66 -8.02
N THR A 135 -11.62 -42.57 -9.31
CA THR A 135 -10.25 -42.25 -9.74
C THR A 135 -9.96 -40.74 -9.59
N PRO A 136 -8.69 -40.33 -9.41
CA PRO A 136 -8.34 -38.91 -9.28
C PRO A 136 -8.78 -38.03 -10.46
N LYS A 137 -8.88 -38.61 -11.65
CA LYS A 137 -9.37 -37.94 -12.86
C LYS A 137 -10.87 -37.69 -12.79
N GLU A 138 -11.65 -38.69 -12.39
CA GLU A 138 -13.08 -38.55 -12.19
C GLU A 138 -13.42 -37.57 -11.06
N LEU A 139 -12.61 -37.55 -9.98
CA LEU A 139 -12.72 -36.52 -8.94
C LEU A 139 -12.45 -35.12 -9.51
N PHE A 140 -11.40 -34.97 -10.32
CA PHE A 140 -11.07 -33.70 -10.97
C PHE A 140 -12.20 -33.22 -11.89
N ASP A 141 -12.78 -34.12 -12.69
CA ASP A 141 -13.88 -33.80 -13.59
C ASP A 141 -15.16 -33.43 -12.82
N ALA A 142 -15.48 -34.17 -11.74
CA ALA A 142 -16.60 -33.88 -10.86
C ALA A 142 -16.44 -32.52 -10.15
N LEU A 143 -15.26 -32.25 -9.58
CA LEU A 143 -14.95 -30.94 -8.98
C LEU A 143 -14.95 -29.83 -10.03
N THR A 144 -14.53 -30.10 -11.28
CA THR A 144 -14.59 -29.12 -12.37
C THR A 144 -16.04 -28.78 -12.73
N ALA A 145 -16.93 -29.76 -12.73
CA ALA A 145 -18.36 -29.54 -12.91
C ALA A 145 -18.97 -28.72 -11.74
N LEU A 146 -18.54 -28.98 -10.50
CA LEU A 146 -18.93 -28.16 -9.34
C LEU A 146 -18.38 -26.73 -9.42
N LYS A 147 -17.13 -26.56 -9.86
CA LYS A 147 -16.49 -25.25 -10.08
C LYS A 147 -17.28 -24.40 -11.07
N GLN A 148 -17.79 -24.99 -12.15
CA GLN A 148 -18.63 -24.28 -13.12
C GLN A 148 -19.96 -23.80 -12.51
N LYS A 149 -20.49 -24.50 -11.50
CA LYS A 149 -21.76 -24.17 -10.85
C LYS A 149 -21.61 -23.18 -9.67
N LEU A 150 -20.66 -23.42 -8.77
CA LEU A 150 -20.53 -22.67 -7.50
C LEU A 150 -19.41 -21.61 -7.50
N SER A 151 -18.59 -21.54 -8.56
CA SER A 151 -17.31 -20.82 -8.63
C SER A 151 -16.23 -21.38 -7.70
N ILE A 152 -14.95 -21.14 -8.03
CA ILE A 152 -13.82 -21.73 -7.30
C ILE A 152 -13.71 -21.24 -5.86
N SER A 153 -14.13 -19.99 -5.58
CA SER A 153 -14.00 -19.35 -4.27
C SER A 153 -14.93 -19.91 -3.20
N ARG A 154 -15.93 -20.71 -3.57
CA ARG A 154 -16.86 -21.37 -2.63
C ARG A 154 -16.49 -22.82 -2.32
N LEU A 155 -15.57 -23.40 -3.10
CA LEU A 155 -15.07 -24.75 -2.88
C LEU A 155 -14.07 -24.77 -1.72
N SER A 156 -13.84 -25.96 -1.19
CA SER A 156 -12.88 -26.16 -0.12
C SER A 156 -11.46 -25.82 -0.45
N PHE A 157 -10.69 -25.46 0.59
CA PHE A 157 -9.25 -25.25 0.46
C PHE A 157 -8.58 -26.51 -0.12
N HIS A 158 -9.03 -27.70 0.30
CA HIS A 158 -8.58 -28.97 -0.26
C HIS A 158 -8.89 -29.13 -1.76
N SER A 159 -10.10 -28.76 -2.19
CA SER A 159 -10.46 -28.77 -3.62
C SER A 159 -9.70 -27.71 -4.42
N GLN A 160 -9.48 -26.52 -3.84
CA GLN A 160 -8.70 -25.46 -4.48
C GLN A 160 -7.24 -25.89 -4.67
N ASP A 161 -6.61 -26.45 -3.63
CA ASP A 161 -5.26 -27.01 -3.69
C ASP A 161 -5.19 -28.16 -4.70
N PHE A 162 -6.20 -29.03 -4.74
CA PHE A 162 -6.27 -30.13 -5.70
C PHE A 162 -6.25 -29.64 -7.16
N PHE A 163 -6.86 -28.49 -7.46
CA PHE A 163 -6.78 -27.87 -8.78
C PHE A 163 -5.39 -27.33 -9.13
N THR A 164 -4.58 -26.94 -8.15
CA THR A 164 -3.22 -26.43 -8.40
C THR A 164 -2.24 -27.54 -8.81
N LEU A 165 -2.56 -28.80 -8.48
CA LEU A 165 -1.74 -29.95 -8.83
C LEU A 165 -1.88 -30.26 -10.33
N SER A 166 -0.76 -30.23 -11.04
CA SER A 166 -0.68 -30.36 -12.50
C SER A 166 -0.56 -31.80 -12.99
N SER A 167 -0.06 -32.73 -12.17
CA SER A 167 0.08 -34.15 -12.52
C SER A 167 -0.90 -35.02 -11.72
N ASP A 168 -1.49 -36.01 -12.39
CA ASP A 168 -2.37 -37.00 -11.75
C ASP A 168 -1.64 -37.86 -10.70
N GLU A 169 -0.33 -38.05 -10.83
CA GLU A 169 0.49 -38.74 -9.83
C GLU A 169 0.63 -37.92 -8.54
N LEU A 170 0.75 -36.59 -8.67
CA LEU A 170 0.81 -35.68 -7.52
C LEU A 170 -0.56 -35.59 -6.83
N ARG A 171 -1.65 -35.63 -7.61
CA ARG A 171 -3.02 -35.73 -7.10
C ARG A 171 -3.26 -37.02 -6.32
N GLN A 172 -2.78 -38.16 -6.83
CA GLN A 172 -2.82 -39.43 -6.11
C GLN A 172 -2.02 -39.38 -4.81
N LYS A 173 -0.82 -38.78 -4.83
CA LYS A 173 -0.01 -38.60 -3.62
C LYS A 173 -0.72 -37.72 -2.59
N ALA A 174 -1.31 -36.60 -3.01
CA ALA A 174 -2.08 -35.72 -2.12
C ALA A 174 -3.27 -36.45 -1.47
N ILE A 175 -4.05 -37.21 -2.25
CA ILE A 175 -5.15 -38.02 -1.70
C ILE A 175 -4.61 -39.07 -0.72
N SER A 176 -3.50 -39.75 -1.05
CA SER A 176 -2.91 -40.75 -0.15
C SER A 176 -2.38 -40.16 1.16
N GLN A 177 -1.87 -38.92 1.12
CA GLN A 177 -1.44 -38.17 2.31
C GLN A 177 -2.63 -37.72 3.16
N LEU A 178 -3.75 -37.36 2.53
CA LEU A 178 -4.98 -37.03 3.26
C LEU A 178 -5.57 -38.27 3.95
N ILE A 179 -5.54 -39.44 3.30
CA ILE A 179 -5.94 -40.72 3.88
C ILE A 179 -5.07 -41.08 5.09
N SER A 180 -3.75 -40.88 5.00
CA SER A 180 -2.85 -41.19 6.12
C SER A 180 -3.04 -40.27 7.34
N ASN A 181 -3.46 -39.03 7.12
CA ASN A 181 -3.56 -38.03 8.18
C ASN A 181 -4.92 -38.01 8.88
N ASN A 182 -6.02 -38.23 8.15
CA ASN A 182 -7.38 -38.02 8.66
C ASN A 182 -8.22 -39.31 8.82
N GLY A 183 -7.72 -40.48 8.41
CA GLY A 183 -8.49 -41.73 8.40
C GLY A 183 -9.58 -41.76 7.32
N ASP A 184 -10.65 -42.54 7.54
CA ASP A 184 -11.72 -42.79 6.55
C ASP A 184 -12.71 -41.63 6.36
N HIS A 185 -12.59 -40.54 7.14
CA HIS A 185 -13.46 -39.36 7.04
C HIS A 185 -12.66 -38.09 6.81
N VAL A 186 -13.02 -37.30 5.80
CA VAL A 186 -12.35 -36.02 5.55
C VAL A 186 -12.98 -34.95 6.43
N ASN A 187 -12.20 -34.39 7.36
CA ASN A 187 -12.58 -33.13 7.98
C ASN A 187 -12.25 -31.98 7.00
N ILE A 188 -13.06 -31.84 5.95
CA ILE A 188 -12.92 -30.74 4.99
C ILE A 188 -13.34 -29.47 5.72
N SER A 189 -12.40 -28.70 6.25
CA SER A 189 -12.70 -27.41 6.85
C SER A 189 -12.52 -26.30 5.82
N ASN A 190 -13.61 -25.58 5.53
CA ASN A 190 -13.55 -24.32 4.77
C ASN A 190 -13.64 -23.09 5.66
N ILE A 191 -13.57 -23.31 6.97
CA ILE A 191 -13.75 -22.25 7.94
C ILE A 191 -12.39 -21.78 8.38
N THR A 192 -12.06 -20.58 7.93
CA THR A 192 -10.95 -19.77 8.40
C THR A 192 -11.55 -18.49 8.99
N ILE A 193 -11.32 -18.27 10.27
CA ILE A 193 -11.71 -17.05 10.98
C ILE A 193 -10.78 -15.94 10.51
N THR A 194 -11.35 -14.82 10.07
CA THR A 194 -10.58 -13.64 9.64
C THR A 194 -10.56 -12.56 10.70
N CYS A 195 -11.63 -12.43 11.48
CA CYS A 195 -11.80 -11.36 12.45
C CYS A 195 -12.70 -11.78 13.61
N ILE A 196 -12.48 -11.15 14.77
CA ILE A 196 -13.20 -11.44 16.01
C ILE A 196 -13.44 -10.14 16.78
N THR A 197 -14.62 -10.01 17.38
CA THR A 197 -14.97 -8.90 18.29
C THR A 197 -15.90 -9.40 19.39
N THR A 198 -16.08 -8.61 20.44
CA THR A 198 -17.03 -8.88 21.53
C THR A 198 -18.13 -7.82 21.58
N MET A 199 -19.26 -8.18 22.19
CA MET A 199 -20.38 -7.29 22.48
C MET A 199 -21.06 -7.73 23.77
N LYS A 200 -21.61 -6.78 24.53
CA LYS A 200 -22.34 -7.08 25.76
C LYS A 200 -23.68 -7.76 25.47
N LYS A 201 -24.09 -8.72 26.32
CA LYS A 201 -25.34 -9.47 26.12
C LYS A 201 -26.59 -8.62 26.45
N ASN A 202 -26.71 -8.14 27.70
CA ASN A 202 -27.95 -7.58 28.23
C ASN A 202 -27.81 -6.12 28.69
N SER A 203 -26.80 -5.80 29.49
CA SER A 203 -26.55 -4.48 30.05
C SER A 203 -25.24 -3.87 29.55
N THR A 204 -25.12 -2.55 29.70
CA THR A 204 -23.85 -1.81 29.52
C THR A 204 -22.91 -2.00 30.70
N GLU A 205 -23.35 -2.67 31.78
CA GLU A 205 -22.53 -2.94 32.94
C GLU A 205 -21.38 -3.91 32.66
N ARG A 206 -20.22 -3.63 33.27
CA ARG A 206 -18.95 -4.30 32.96
C ARG A 206 -18.87 -5.75 33.46
N SER A 207 -19.68 -6.10 34.45
CA SER A 207 -19.68 -7.42 35.09
C SER A 207 -20.59 -8.43 34.39
N GLU A 208 -21.28 -8.02 33.32
CA GLU A 208 -22.16 -8.90 32.58
C GLU A 208 -21.46 -9.65 31.45
N THR A 209 -22.15 -10.71 31.03
CA THR A 209 -21.68 -11.69 30.05
C THR A 209 -21.56 -11.06 28.67
N ASP A 210 -20.52 -11.50 27.97
CA ASP A 210 -20.17 -11.03 26.64
C ASP A 210 -20.50 -12.12 25.60
N VAL A 211 -20.99 -11.67 24.45
CA VAL A 211 -21.15 -12.49 23.25
C VAL A 211 -19.93 -12.26 22.36
N VAL A 212 -19.31 -13.34 21.90
CA VAL A 212 -18.23 -13.27 20.92
C VAL A 212 -18.80 -13.37 19.51
N ILE A 213 -18.35 -12.48 18.64
CA ILE A 213 -18.75 -12.41 17.25
C ILE A 213 -17.53 -12.74 16.39
N VAL A 214 -17.69 -13.70 15.48
CA VAL A 214 -16.60 -14.20 14.63
C VAL A 214 -17.01 -14.09 13.17
N GLY A 215 -16.12 -13.54 12.34
CA GLY A 215 -16.26 -13.50 10.89
C GLY A 215 -15.34 -14.52 10.22
N THR A 216 -15.85 -15.22 9.21
CA THR A 216 -15.10 -16.23 8.45
C THR A 216 -14.82 -15.77 7.03
N GLU A 217 -13.82 -16.37 6.40
CA GLU A 217 -13.39 -16.03 5.03
C GLU A 217 -14.50 -16.18 3.98
N LEU A 218 -15.44 -17.12 4.16
CA LEU A 218 -16.56 -17.32 3.24
C LEU A 218 -17.72 -16.32 3.41
N GLY A 219 -17.56 -15.31 4.27
CA GLY A 219 -18.60 -14.30 4.50
C GLY A 219 -19.64 -14.72 5.52
N SER A 220 -19.31 -15.63 6.44
CA SER A 220 -20.24 -16.06 7.48
C SER A 220 -19.89 -15.43 8.84
N ILE A 221 -20.93 -15.01 9.56
CA ILE A 221 -20.83 -14.32 10.85
C ILE A 221 -21.56 -15.15 11.90
N TYR A 222 -20.81 -15.52 12.94
CA TYR A 222 -21.28 -16.34 14.05
C TYR A 222 -21.32 -15.52 15.33
N TYR A 223 -22.47 -15.53 16.01
CA TYR A 223 -22.63 -15.00 17.36
C TYR A 223 -22.60 -16.19 18.33
N ILE A 224 -21.62 -16.22 19.23
CA ILE A 224 -21.33 -17.34 20.10
C ILE A 224 -21.61 -16.94 21.54
N ASP A 225 -22.47 -17.69 22.21
CA ASP A 225 -22.59 -17.64 23.67
C ASP A 225 -21.49 -18.49 24.27
N ILE A 226 -20.63 -17.88 25.07
CA ILE A 226 -19.46 -18.56 25.63
C ILE A 226 -19.80 -19.22 26.97
N GLN A 227 -20.97 -18.94 27.54
CA GLN A 227 -21.45 -19.68 28.72
C GLN A 227 -21.84 -21.11 28.33
N ALA A 228 -22.64 -21.21 27.27
CA ALA A 228 -23.16 -22.48 26.77
C ALA A 228 -22.32 -23.09 25.64
N TYR A 229 -21.32 -22.35 25.13
CA TYR A 229 -20.56 -22.69 23.91
C TYR A 229 -21.48 -23.05 22.75
N ASN A 230 -22.52 -22.25 22.54
CA ASN A 230 -23.54 -22.46 21.52
C ASN A 230 -23.65 -21.25 20.60
N ILE A 231 -24.09 -21.49 19.37
CA ILE A 231 -24.30 -20.41 18.39
C ILE A 231 -25.68 -19.83 18.62
N LEU A 232 -25.70 -18.55 19.01
CA LEU A 232 -26.92 -17.78 19.20
C LEU A 232 -27.52 -17.35 17.86
N HIS A 233 -26.66 -16.99 16.91
CA HIS A 233 -27.08 -16.47 15.63
C HIS A 233 -26.02 -16.74 14.55
N TYR A 234 -26.50 -17.02 13.33
CA TYR A 234 -25.70 -17.20 12.13
C TYR A 234 -26.23 -16.30 11.01
N CYS A 235 -25.35 -15.56 10.34
CA CYS A 235 -25.69 -14.69 9.22
C CYS A 235 -24.66 -14.80 8.10
N LYS A 236 -25.09 -14.76 6.85
CA LYS A 236 -24.21 -14.79 5.68
C LYS A 236 -24.26 -13.45 4.95
N ILE A 237 -23.09 -12.86 4.71
CA ILE A 237 -22.91 -11.57 4.06
C ILE A 237 -22.32 -11.72 2.66
N LYS A 238 -22.48 -10.68 1.84
CA LYS A 238 -21.86 -10.59 0.52
C LYS A 238 -20.47 -9.96 0.65
N GLY A 239 -19.45 -10.80 0.63
CA GLY A 239 -18.05 -10.38 0.72
C GLY A 239 -17.35 -10.96 1.93
N THR A 240 -16.02 -10.87 1.92
CA THR A 240 -15.17 -11.47 2.96
C THR A 240 -14.90 -10.45 4.07
N PRO A 241 -15.28 -10.72 5.34
CA PRO A 241 -15.09 -9.81 6.45
C PRO A 241 -13.60 -9.68 6.78
N ASP A 242 -13.13 -8.46 6.91
CA ASP A 242 -11.76 -8.12 7.32
C ASP A 242 -11.73 -7.60 8.75
N LYS A 243 -12.65 -6.68 9.10
CA LYS A 243 -12.74 -6.08 10.44
C LYS A 243 -14.18 -6.01 10.92
N LEU A 244 -14.36 -6.25 12.22
CA LEU A 244 -15.65 -6.18 12.90
C LEU A 244 -15.62 -5.09 13.95
N PHE A 245 -16.69 -4.33 14.02
CA PHE A 245 -16.90 -3.36 15.07
C PHE A 245 -18.34 -3.44 15.57
N ALA A 246 -18.50 -3.90 16.80
CA ALA A 246 -19.80 -4.11 17.42
C ALA A 246 -20.17 -2.93 18.31
N MET A 247 -21.43 -2.49 18.22
CA MET A 247 -22.00 -1.47 19.10
C MET A 247 -23.36 -1.90 19.60
N GLY A 248 -23.66 -1.53 20.86
CA GLY A 248 -24.93 -1.82 21.50
C GLY A 248 -24.90 -3.10 22.33
N GLN A 249 -26.07 -3.68 22.53
CA GLN A 249 -26.30 -4.87 23.35
C GLN A 249 -26.98 -5.95 22.50
N TYR A 250 -26.60 -7.21 22.71
CA TYR A 250 -27.09 -8.32 21.90
C TYR A 250 -28.62 -8.49 21.96
N GLU A 251 -29.22 -8.44 23.15
CA GLU A 251 -30.67 -8.68 23.33
C GLU A 251 -31.55 -7.48 23.00
N LEU A 252 -31.04 -6.25 23.15
CA LEU A 252 -31.81 -5.01 23.00
C LEU A 252 -31.74 -4.45 21.58
N GLU A 253 -30.68 -3.71 21.27
CA GLU A 253 -30.39 -3.21 19.93
C GLU A 253 -28.87 -3.33 19.69
N SER A 254 -28.51 -4.14 18.70
CA SER A 254 -27.12 -4.31 18.29
C SER A 254 -26.92 -3.88 16.84
N ARG A 255 -25.76 -3.26 16.61
CA ARG A 255 -25.28 -2.91 15.27
C ARG A 255 -23.88 -3.45 15.12
N LEU A 256 -23.69 -4.29 14.12
CA LEU A 256 -22.39 -4.81 13.73
C LEU A 256 -21.97 -4.14 12.43
N PHE A 257 -20.84 -3.45 12.47
CA PHE A 257 -20.20 -2.86 11.30
C PHE A 257 -19.12 -3.83 10.82
N ILE A 258 -19.25 -4.29 9.59
CA ILE A 258 -18.32 -5.22 8.95
C ILE A 258 -17.64 -4.47 7.81
N CYS A 259 -16.33 -4.36 7.88
CA CYS A 259 -15.53 -3.90 6.75
C CYS A 259 -15.12 -5.15 5.94
N THR A 260 -15.45 -5.19 4.66
CA THR A 260 -15.07 -6.30 3.78
C THR A 260 -13.74 -6.02 3.08
N ARG A 261 -13.04 -7.07 2.62
CA ARG A 261 -11.83 -6.92 1.79
C ARG A 261 -12.12 -6.24 0.45
N GLU A 262 -13.37 -6.30 -0.01
CA GLU A 262 -13.86 -5.65 -1.23
C GLU A 262 -14.04 -4.13 -1.06
N SER A 263 -13.77 -3.59 0.14
CA SER A 263 -13.94 -2.18 0.54
C SER A 263 -15.38 -1.78 0.87
N ASP A 264 -16.34 -2.70 0.86
CA ASP A 264 -17.71 -2.39 1.25
C ASP A 264 -17.88 -2.44 2.77
N ILE A 265 -18.76 -1.59 3.30
CA ILE A 265 -19.16 -1.62 4.71
C ILE A 265 -20.57 -2.16 4.81
N ILE A 266 -20.71 -3.26 5.53
CA ILE A 266 -22.00 -3.88 5.78
C ILE A 266 -22.39 -3.58 7.22
N ILE A 267 -23.55 -2.97 7.40
CA ILE A 267 -24.16 -2.70 8.71
C ILE A 267 -25.26 -3.73 8.92
N LEU A 268 -25.04 -4.64 9.85
CA LEU A 268 -26.09 -5.54 10.33
C LEU A 268 -26.74 -4.93 11.56
N LYS A 269 -27.97 -4.46 11.40
CA LYS A 269 -28.79 -3.99 12.51
C LYS A 269 -29.70 -5.11 12.98
N ARG A 270 -29.64 -5.44 14.26
CA ARG A 270 -30.56 -6.37 14.93
C ARG A 270 -31.37 -5.63 15.99
N SER A 271 -32.69 -5.77 15.89
CA SER A 271 -33.65 -5.25 16.86
C SER A 271 -34.20 -6.37 17.76
N THR A 272 -34.81 -6.01 18.89
CA THR A 272 -35.49 -6.94 19.83
C THR A 272 -36.55 -7.81 19.14
N ARG A 273 -37.10 -7.36 18.00
CA ARG A 273 -38.08 -8.12 17.18
C ARG A 273 -37.45 -9.21 16.30
N GLY A 274 -36.13 -9.36 16.31
CA GLY A 274 -35.41 -10.31 15.46
C GLY A 274 -35.24 -9.86 14.00
N GLU A 275 -35.77 -8.70 13.61
CA GLU A 275 -35.57 -8.11 12.28
C GLU A 275 -34.08 -7.79 12.08
N GLN A 276 -33.50 -8.36 11.02
CA GLN A 276 -32.15 -8.07 10.56
C GLN A 276 -32.22 -7.20 9.31
N ASN A 277 -31.77 -5.96 9.44
CA ASN A 277 -31.62 -5.07 8.30
C ASN A 277 -30.15 -5.00 7.93
N GLU A 278 -29.85 -5.33 6.68
CA GLU A 278 -28.53 -5.18 6.07
C GLU A 278 -28.50 -3.86 5.30
N HIS A 279 -27.54 -3.00 5.63
CA HIS A 279 -27.26 -1.79 4.86
C HIS A 279 -25.82 -1.83 4.37
N ILE A 280 -25.63 -1.67 3.06
CA ILE A 280 -24.31 -1.70 2.43
C ILE A 280 -23.93 -0.27 2.04
N ILE A 281 -22.73 0.14 2.43
CA ILE A 281 -22.12 1.40 2.03
C ILE A 281 -20.92 1.05 1.16
N PRO A 282 -21.01 1.26 -0.17
CA PRO A 282 -19.87 1.01 -1.04
C PRO A 282 -18.80 2.07 -0.83
N MET A 283 -17.56 1.65 -0.61
CA MET A 283 -16.41 2.55 -0.50
C MET A 283 -15.46 2.36 -1.66
N ARG A 284 -14.82 3.45 -2.08
CA ARG A 284 -13.87 3.42 -3.20
C ARG A 284 -12.51 2.82 -2.82
N TYR A 285 -12.17 2.85 -1.54
CA TYR A 285 -10.86 2.49 -1.04
C TYR A 285 -11.02 1.69 0.26
N PRO A 286 -10.09 0.74 0.53
CA PRO A 286 -10.18 -0.12 1.70
C PRO A 286 -10.03 0.67 2.99
N ILE A 287 -10.63 0.13 4.04
CA ILE A 287 -10.70 0.76 5.37
C ILE A 287 -9.60 0.17 6.24
N ILE A 288 -8.79 1.05 6.82
CA ILE A 288 -7.70 0.67 7.72
C ILE A 288 -8.26 0.38 9.11
N SER A 289 -9.17 1.23 9.59
CA SER A 289 -9.70 1.14 10.95
C SER A 289 -11.04 1.85 11.07
N ILE A 290 -11.83 1.43 12.06
CA ILE A 290 -13.16 1.93 12.36
C ILE A 290 -13.23 2.27 13.84
N ALA A 291 -13.82 3.41 14.16
CA ALA A 291 -14.00 3.91 15.52
C ALA A 291 -15.35 4.61 15.64
N SER A 292 -15.80 4.85 16.87
CA SER A 292 -17.07 5.52 17.15
C SER A 292 -16.89 6.74 18.04
N ASN A 293 -17.47 7.85 17.60
CA ASN A 293 -17.72 9.05 18.41
C ASN A 293 -19.18 9.06 18.84
N MET A 294 -19.58 8.24 19.83
CA MET A 294 -20.94 8.13 20.43
C MET A 294 -22.16 8.21 19.48
N THR A 295 -22.35 9.34 18.80
CA THR A 295 -23.33 9.65 17.75
C THR A 295 -22.93 9.20 16.34
N ASN A 296 -21.63 9.22 16.02
CA ASN A 296 -21.11 9.00 14.67
C ASN A 296 -20.08 7.87 14.63
N ILE A 297 -19.93 7.26 13.47
CA ILE A 297 -18.90 6.28 13.16
C ILE A 297 -17.91 6.92 12.22
N VAL A 298 -16.65 6.69 12.49
CA VAL A 298 -15.58 7.24 11.68
C VAL A 298 -14.73 6.10 11.17
N MET A 299 -14.39 6.20 9.90
CA MET A 299 -13.63 5.20 9.17
C MET A 299 -12.39 5.88 8.59
N ALA A 300 -11.23 5.29 8.83
CA ALA A 300 -9.99 5.71 8.19
C ALA A 300 -9.80 4.92 6.90
N SER A 301 -9.77 5.61 5.77
CA SER A 301 -9.52 4.98 4.47
C SER A 301 -8.05 5.03 4.08
N ARG A 302 -7.61 4.09 3.24
CA ARG A 302 -6.26 4.02 2.68
C ARG A 302 -5.86 5.22 1.81
N ASN A 303 -6.82 6.04 1.38
CA ASN A 303 -6.58 7.26 0.62
C ASN A 303 -6.41 8.50 1.53
N ASP A 304 -5.95 8.30 2.76
CA ASP A 304 -5.65 9.34 3.76
C ASP A 304 -6.86 10.25 4.04
N THR A 305 -8.05 9.65 4.15
CA THR A 305 -9.30 10.36 4.41
C THR A 305 -10.04 9.76 5.60
N LEU A 306 -10.47 10.61 6.54
CA LEU A 306 -11.40 10.24 7.61
C LEU A 306 -12.83 10.50 7.13
N ILE A 307 -13.64 9.45 7.13
CA ILE A 307 -15.03 9.50 6.67
C ILE A 307 -15.94 9.36 7.87
N PHE A 308 -16.77 10.37 8.10
CA PHE A 308 -17.74 10.39 9.18
C PHE A 308 -19.10 9.93 8.63
N CYS A 309 -19.66 8.92 9.26
CA CYS A 309 -20.93 8.30 8.92
C CYS A 309 -21.85 8.33 10.13
N THR A 310 -23.14 8.53 9.89
CA THR A 310 -24.16 8.29 10.93
C THR A 310 -24.23 6.80 11.27
N MET A 311 -24.79 6.47 12.44
CA MET A 311 -25.11 5.08 12.82
C MET A 311 -26.02 4.33 11.83
N LYS A 312 -26.72 5.06 10.94
CA LYS A 312 -27.57 4.51 9.88
C LYS A 312 -26.84 4.29 8.56
N GLY A 313 -25.56 4.69 8.47
CA GLY A 313 -24.74 4.55 7.27
C GLY A 313 -24.79 5.71 6.28
N LYS A 314 -25.46 6.82 6.61
CA LYS A 314 -25.38 8.04 5.80
C LYS A 314 -24.03 8.74 6.04
N LYS A 315 -23.24 8.94 4.99
CA LYS A 315 -22.02 9.76 5.01
C LYS A 315 -22.36 11.22 5.33
N LEU A 316 -21.69 11.77 6.34
CA LEU A 316 -21.85 13.15 6.81
C LEU A 316 -20.78 14.06 6.21
N SER A 317 -19.51 13.71 6.44
CA SER A 317 -18.37 14.53 6.06
C SER A 317 -17.14 13.68 5.78
N GLU A 318 -16.16 14.29 5.13
CA GLU A 318 -14.88 13.68 4.81
C GLU A 318 -13.77 14.69 5.08
N ILE A 319 -12.73 14.28 5.80
CA ILE A 319 -11.56 15.10 6.08
C ILE A 319 -10.38 14.45 5.37
N LYS A 320 -9.73 15.20 4.47
CA LYS A 320 -8.49 14.77 3.83
C LYS A 320 -7.32 15.10 4.73
N LEU A 321 -6.54 14.08 5.06
CA LEU A 321 -5.34 14.19 5.89
C LEU A 321 -4.12 14.49 5.04
N SER A 322 -3.12 15.14 5.63
CA SER A 322 -1.85 15.44 4.98
C SER A 322 -0.88 14.26 5.01
N GLU A 323 -1.05 13.35 5.96
CA GLU A 323 -0.19 12.19 6.20
C GLU A 323 -1.00 10.89 6.22
N PRO A 324 -0.36 9.74 5.92
CA PRO A 324 -1.04 8.47 5.91
C PRO A 324 -1.37 7.96 7.31
N VAL A 325 -2.62 7.53 7.48
CA VAL A 325 -3.10 6.94 8.74
C VAL A 325 -2.50 5.55 8.89
N VAL A 326 -1.92 5.29 10.06
CA VAL A 326 -1.46 3.96 10.45
C VAL A 326 -2.58 3.21 11.14
N ASP A 327 -3.22 3.84 12.13
CA ASP A 327 -4.26 3.24 12.94
C ASP A 327 -5.20 4.30 13.55
N MET A 328 -6.36 3.88 14.06
CA MET A 328 -7.36 4.74 14.68
C MET A 328 -8.08 4.02 15.83
N GLU A 329 -8.31 4.68 16.96
CA GLU A 329 -9.05 4.12 18.10
C GLU A 329 -10.04 5.14 18.67
N SER A 330 -11.17 4.67 19.19
CA SER A 330 -12.13 5.52 19.89
C SER A 330 -11.50 6.11 21.16
N PHE A 331 -11.66 7.41 21.38
CA PHE A 331 -11.22 8.12 22.57
C PHE A 331 -12.43 8.51 23.41
N TRP A 332 -12.51 7.97 24.61
CA TRP A 332 -13.51 8.40 25.61
C TRP A 332 -12.83 8.71 26.93
N PHE A 333 -13.25 9.78 27.59
CA PHE A 333 -12.71 10.20 28.88
C PHE A 333 -13.83 10.58 29.84
N GLU A 334 -14.22 9.63 30.69
CA GLU A 334 -15.37 9.74 31.62
C GLU A 334 -15.33 11.00 32.53
N PRO A 335 -14.20 11.39 33.15
CA PRO A 335 -14.19 12.51 34.09
C PRO A 335 -14.61 13.86 33.49
N ARG A 336 -14.44 14.06 32.18
CA ARG A 336 -14.85 15.29 31.46
C ARG A 336 -15.83 15.03 30.33
N GLN A 337 -16.30 13.80 30.16
CA GLN A 337 -17.20 13.37 29.08
C GLN A 337 -16.69 13.72 27.67
N TYR A 338 -15.36 13.68 27.47
CA TYR A 338 -14.80 13.85 26.13
C TYR A 338 -15.01 12.57 25.32
N ASN A 339 -15.52 12.72 24.09
CA ASN A 339 -15.69 11.63 23.13
C ASN A 339 -15.13 12.09 21.79
N GLY A 340 -14.21 11.30 21.25
CA GLY A 340 -13.52 11.63 20.01
C GLY A 340 -12.72 10.45 19.51
N ILE A 341 -11.69 10.74 18.72
CA ILE A 341 -10.91 9.74 18.00
C ILE A 341 -9.45 10.04 18.16
N LEU A 342 -8.68 8.99 18.42
CA LEU A 342 -7.24 8.99 18.27
C LEU A 342 -6.89 8.52 16.87
N VAL A 343 -6.25 9.38 16.09
CA VAL A 343 -5.74 9.05 14.76
C VAL A 343 -4.22 8.97 14.85
N ALA A 344 -3.68 7.78 14.62
CA ALA A 344 -2.24 7.55 14.64
C ALA A 344 -1.65 7.71 13.24
N PHE A 345 -0.67 8.59 13.14
CA PHE A 345 0.23 8.72 12.00
C PHE A 345 1.56 8.02 12.32
N LYS A 346 2.55 8.11 11.43
CA LYS A 346 3.84 7.47 11.65
C LYS A 346 4.57 7.98 12.90
N ASN A 347 4.55 9.31 13.14
CA ASN A 347 5.37 9.95 14.18
C ASN A 347 4.56 10.74 15.22
N HIS A 348 3.24 10.82 15.08
CA HIS A 348 2.38 11.56 16.00
C HIS A 348 0.98 10.96 16.03
N ILE A 349 0.23 11.30 17.08
CA ILE A 349 -1.14 10.86 17.29
C ILE A 349 -1.98 12.10 17.55
N ASP A 350 -3.00 12.31 16.73
CA ASP A 350 -3.92 13.43 16.87
C ASP A 350 -5.21 13.01 17.56
N ILE A 351 -5.71 13.87 18.45
CA ILE A 351 -7.05 13.75 19.04
C ILE A 351 -8.01 14.60 18.22
N TYR A 352 -8.93 13.95 17.54
CA TYR A 352 -10.05 14.58 16.86
C TYR A 352 -11.27 14.61 17.77
N LEU A 353 -11.78 15.79 18.08
CA LEU A 353 -13.15 15.98 18.59
C LEU A 353 -13.99 16.46 17.41
N ASP A 354 -14.91 15.60 16.97
CA ASP A 354 -15.66 15.78 15.72
C ASP A 354 -14.73 16.07 14.54
N HIS A 355 -14.72 17.29 14.00
CA HIS A 355 -13.93 17.68 12.83
C HIS A 355 -12.62 18.38 13.16
N HIS A 356 -12.36 18.68 14.43
CA HIS A 356 -11.23 19.52 14.83
C HIS A 356 -10.16 18.68 15.53
N VAL A 357 -8.89 18.91 15.14
CA VAL A 357 -7.74 18.44 15.91
C VAL A 357 -7.61 19.30 17.15
N VAL A 358 -7.68 18.66 18.32
CA VAL A 358 -7.66 19.35 19.62
C VAL A 358 -6.33 19.17 20.33
N ASP A 359 -5.64 18.06 20.08
CA ASP A 359 -4.33 17.77 20.64
C ASP A 359 -3.49 16.93 19.68
N THR A 360 -2.18 17.11 19.73
CA THR A 360 -1.21 16.30 18.96
C THR A 360 -0.14 15.77 19.89
N LEU A 361 -0.12 14.45 20.10
CA LEU A 361 0.92 13.74 20.82
C LEU A 361 2.05 13.37 19.85
N LYS A 362 3.17 14.09 19.91
CA LYS A 362 4.38 13.75 19.14
C LYS A 362 5.16 12.62 19.79
N VAL A 363 5.61 11.67 18.99
CA VAL A 363 6.31 10.47 19.41
C VAL A 363 7.64 10.35 18.66
N ASP A 364 8.70 9.93 19.34
CA ASP A 364 10.07 9.92 18.79
C ASP A 364 10.37 8.71 17.89
N TYR A 365 9.39 7.85 17.65
CA TYR A 365 9.54 6.55 16.98
C TYR A 365 8.34 6.25 16.07
N GLU A 366 8.54 5.34 15.11
CA GLU A 366 7.51 4.94 14.16
C GLU A 366 6.44 4.09 14.84
N ILE A 367 5.19 4.55 14.80
CA ILE A 367 4.01 3.89 15.37
C ILE A 367 3.54 2.79 14.42
N ASN A 368 3.20 1.62 14.96
CA ASN A 368 2.62 0.50 14.23
C ASN A 368 1.14 0.28 14.56
N TRP A 369 0.77 0.39 15.84
CA TRP A 369 -0.62 0.25 16.31
C TRP A 369 -0.82 1.05 17.59
N ILE A 370 -2.07 1.38 17.89
CA ILE A 370 -2.46 2.04 19.13
C ILE A 370 -3.60 1.28 19.81
N LYS A 371 -3.58 1.26 21.15
CA LYS A 371 -4.70 0.77 21.96
C LYS A 371 -5.00 1.75 23.08
N TYR A 372 -6.23 2.25 23.13
CA TYR A 372 -6.68 3.13 24.19
C TYR A 372 -7.66 2.41 25.10
N GLY A 373 -7.51 2.60 26.41
CA GLY A 373 -8.40 2.02 27.41
C GLY A 373 -7.82 2.02 28.81
N ARG A 374 -8.28 1.07 29.62
CA ARG A 374 -7.83 0.90 31.01
C ARG A 374 -6.58 0.03 31.04
N TYR A 375 -5.56 0.49 31.76
CA TYR A 375 -4.33 -0.27 31.99
C TYR A 375 -3.83 -0.02 33.41
N GLY A 376 -3.47 -1.08 34.11
CA GLY A 376 -3.26 -1.05 35.55
C GLY A 376 -4.51 -0.60 36.29
N ARG A 377 -4.38 0.49 37.05
CA ARG A 377 -5.49 1.16 37.78
C ARG A 377 -5.96 2.45 37.13
N GLU A 378 -5.34 2.87 36.03
CA GLU A 378 -5.70 4.11 35.33
C GLU A 378 -6.71 3.83 34.22
N GLU A 379 -7.66 4.75 34.05
CA GLU A 379 -8.79 4.55 33.14
C GLU A 379 -8.52 5.08 31.72
N ALA A 380 -7.56 6.00 31.57
CA ALA A 380 -7.29 6.73 30.35
C ALA A 380 -5.82 6.55 29.94
N VAL A 381 -5.52 5.36 29.42
CA VAL A 381 -4.17 4.97 29.04
C VAL A 381 -4.12 4.64 27.55
N LEU A 382 -3.15 5.24 26.87
CA LEU A 382 -2.82 4.98 25.48
C LEU A 382 -1.54 4.14 25.42
N ILE A 383 -1.67 2.93 24.89
CA ILE A 383 -0.58 2.00 24.64
C ILE A 383 -0.22 2.11 23.16
N VAL A 384 1.05 2.32 22.86
CA VAL A 384 1.56 2.52 21.51
C VAL A 384 2.62 1.47 21.23
N GLY A 385 2.38 0.64 20.22
CA GLY A 385 3.38 -0.28 19.69
C GLY A 385 4.21 0.36 18.59
N SER A 386 5.51 0.12 18.62
CA SER A 386 6.48 0.64 17.66
C SER A 386 7.25 -0.48 16.98
N ASN A 387 7.56 -0.27 15.71
CA ASN A 387 8.54 -1.07 14.96
C ASN A 387 9.94 -0.45 15.11
N TYR A 388 10.38 -0.24 16.35
CA TYR A 388 11.63 0.49 16.63
C TYR A 388 12.86 -0.35 16.24
N SER A 389 13.43 -0.13 15.06
CA SER A 389 14.74 -0.69 14.73
C SER A 389 15.84 0.24 15.25
N PRO A 390 16.67 -0.17 16.24
CA PRO A 390 17.79 0.64 16.70
C PRO A 390 18.77 0.85 15.54
N LYS A 391 19.02 2.13 15.21
CA LYS A 391 20.10 2.52 14.30
C LYS A 391 21.38 2.67 15.13
N PHE A 392 22.31 1.73 15.00
CA PHE A 392 23.67 1.88 15.52
C PHE A 392 24.58 2.27 14.35
N GLY A 393 24.90 3.56 14.21
CA GLY A 393 25.61 4.08 13.04
C GLY A 393 24.73 4.16 11.79
N ASN A 394 25.31 3.89 10.61
CA ASN A 394 24.61 3.92 9.31
C ASN A 394 23.93 2.58 8.93
N GLU A 395 24.12 1.53 9.71
CA GLU A 395 23.45 0.23 9.49
C GLU A 395 22.16 0.14 10.33
N LYS A 396 21.04 -0.14 9.64
CA LYS A 396 19.82 -0.61 10.30
C LYS A 396 20.06 -2.05 10.74
N ILE A 397 20.00 -2.32 12.04
CA ILE A 397 19.96 -3.70 12.54
C ILE A 397 18.68 -4.33 11.99
N LYS A 398 18.83 -5.36 11.13
CA LYS A 398 17.73 -6.02 10.40
C LYS A 398 16.69 -6.69 11.30
N ASN A 399 16.97 -6.83 12.59
CA ASN A 399 16.01 -7.33 13.56
C ASN A 399 15.25 -6.13 14.13
N THR A 400 14.07 -5.86 13.57
CA THR A 400 13.11 -4.88 14.11
C THR A 400 12.77 -5.27 15.54
N THR A 401 13.36 -4.60 16.53
CA THR A 401 12.99 -4.81 17.93
C THR A 401 11.67 -4.08 18.16
N GLY A 402 10.58 -4.80 18.39
CA GLY A 402 9.34 -4.17 18.82
C GLY A 402 9.58 -3.33 20.08
N GLY A 403 8.95 -2.16 20.16
CA GLY A 403 8.95 -1.30 21.34
C GLY A 403 7.54 -0.98 21.80
N ILE A 404 7.31 -0.82 23.11
CA ILE A 404 5.99 -0.49 23.66
C ILE A 404 6.10 0.76 24.55
N GLY A 405 5.25 1.74 24.27
CA GLY A 405 5.11 2.96 25.06
C GLY A 405 3.73 3.08 25.70
N VAL A 406 3.70 3.56 26.93
CA VAL A 406 2.47 3.77 27.69
C VAL A 406 2.35 5.25 28.05
N TYR A 407 1.28 5.89 27.61
CA TYR A 407 0.96 7.29 27.86
C TYR A 407 -0.33 7.38 28.67
N ILE A 408 -0.30 8.15 29.76
CA ILE A 408 -1.46 8.37 30.62
C ILE A 408 -2.01 9.77 30.33
N PHE A 409 -3.30 9.87 30.07
CA PHE A 409 -3.97 11.16 29.92
C PHE A 409 -4.22 11.78 31.30
N ARG A 410 -3.80 13.04 31.51
CA ARG A 410 -3.93 13.69 32.81
C ARG A 410 -5.39 13.95 33.16
N ARG A 411 -5.76 13.82 34.44
CA ARG A 411 -7.12 14.20 34.90
C ARG A 411 -7.37 15.70 34.80
N THR A 412 -6.32 16.50 34.91
CA THR A 412 -6.37 17.96 34.85
C THR A 412 -6.33 18.51 33.43
N SER A 413 -6.08 17.70 32.39
CA SER A 413 -5.99 18.23 31.03
C SER A 413 -7.34 18.70 30.51
N VAL A 414 -7.33 19.91 29.94
CA VAL A 414 -8.46 20.51 29.25
C VAL A 414 -8.21 20.45 27.75
N LEU A 415 -9.15 19.85 27.03
CA LEU A 415 -9.18 19.85 25.57
C LEU A 415 -9.99 21.08 25.14
N THR A 416 -9.33 22.05 24.51
CA THR A 416 -9.96 23.26 23.96
C THR A 416 -9.78 23.24 22.45
N VAL A 417 -10.88 23.36 21.70
CA VAL A 417 -10.82 23.51 20.25
C VAL A 417 -10.11 24.84 19.96
N THR A 418 -8.85 24.76 19.54
CA THR A 418 -8.16 25.91 18.96
C THR A 418 -8.72 26.12 17.58
N GLU A 419 -9.75 26.96 17.48
CA GLU A 419 -10.18 27.54 16.21
C GLU A 419 -9.06 28.44 15.69
N GLU A 420 -8.08 27.89 14.97
CA GLU A 420 -7.25 28.69 14.09
C GLU A 420 -8.10 29.12 12.89
N ILE A 421 -9.02 30.07 13.12
CA ILE A 421 -9.60 30.89 12.06
C ILE A 421 -8.52 31.91 11.66
N GLY A 422 -7.42 31.41 11.11
CA GLY A 422 -6.43 32.22 10.42
C GLY A 422 -6.77 32.24 8.94
N ALA A 423 -6.92 33.43 8.35
CA ALA A 423 -7.03 33.56 6.90
C ALA A 423 -5.88 32.77 6.22
N PRO A 424 -6.13 32.08 5.10
CA PRO A 424 -5.16 31.18 4.51
C PRO A 424 -3.86 31.93 4.18
N ALA A 425 -2.72 31.35 4.57
CA ALA A 425 -1.38 31.91 4.40
C ALA A 425 -1.04 32.30 2.94
N SER A 426 -1.85 31.86 1.97
CA SER A 426 -1.75 32.22 0.55
C SER A 426 -1.98 33.71 0.25
N GLN A 427 -2.64 34.48 1.13
CA GLN A 427 -2.81 35.93 0.93
C GLN A 427 -1.60 36.78 1.37
N MET A 428 -0.55 36.17 1.94
CA MET A 428 0.67 36.87 2.36
C MET A 428 1.78 36.87 1.28
N HIS A 429 1.54 36.31 0.09
CA HIS A 429 2.55 36.32 -0.98
C HIS A 429 2.47 37.60 -1.81
N ARG A 430 3.32 38.59 -1.51
CA ARG A 430 3.50 39.75 -2.40
C ARG A 430 4.04 39.26 -3.73
N LEU A 431 3.30 39.50 -4.82
CA LEU A 431 3.74 39.21 -6.18
C LEU A 431 5.11 39.86 -6.44
N ASN A 432 6.11 39.05 -6.81
CA ASN A 432 7.46 39.52 -7.08
C ASN A 432 7.54 40.14 -8.49
N ILE A 433 7.05 41.37 -8.63
CA ILE A 433 7.08 42.11 -9.89
C ILE A 433 8.45 42.82 -10.00
N PRO A 434 9.29 42.49 -11.00
CA PRO A 434 10.59 43.13 -11.16
C PRO A 434 10.44 44.63 -11.43
N LYS A 435 11.26 45.44 -10.76
CA LYS A 435 11.22 46.90 -10.90
C LYS A 435 11.83 47.35 -12.23
N LYS A 436 11.16 48.27 -12.93
CA LYS A 436 11.68 48.90 -14.14
C LYS A 436 12.87 49.81 -13.79
N THR A 437 14.02 49.55 -14.41
CA THR A 437 15.24 50.33 -14.21
C THR A 437 15.22 51.62 -15.02
N LYS A 438 16.11 52.56 -14.70
CA LYS A 438 16.27 53.80 -15.46
C LYS A 438 16.54 53.54 -16.95
N VAL A 439 17.33 52.50 -17.27
CA VAL A 439 17.62 52.09 -18.65
C VAL A 439 16.35 51.76 -19.44
N TYR A 440 15.40 51.06 -18.83
CA TYR A 440 14.11 50.76 -19.45
C TYR A 440 13.32 52.04 -19.77
N VAL A 441 13.33 53.01 -18.85
CA VAL A 441 12.66 54.30 -19.04
C VAL A 441 13.32 55.10 -20.17
N ASP A 442 14.66 55.16 -20.17
CA ASP A 442 15.44 55.87 -21.20
C ASP A 442 15.25 55.23 -22.59
N GLN A 443 15.20 53.90 -22.67
CA GLN A 443 14.90 53.18 -23.91
C GLN A 443 13.48 53.49 -24.41
N THR A 444 12.49 53.53 -23.51
CA THR A 444 11.10 53.88 -23.87
C THR A 444 11.00 55.29 -24.44
N LEU A 445 11.74 56.25 -23.88
CA LEU A 445 11.80 57.63 -24.40
C LEU A 445 12.48 57.68 -25.77
N ARG A 446 13.57 56.92 -25.97
CA ARG A 446 14.23 56.81 -27.28
C ARG A 446 13.31 56.22 -28.35
N GLU A 447 12.58 55.15 -28.01
CA GLU A 447 11.62 54.51 -28.90
C GLU A 447 10.47 55.47 -29.25
N ARG A 448 9.91 56.18 -28.27
CA ARG A 448 8.86 57.20 -28.48
C ARG A 448 9.30 58.32 -29.42
N ASN A 449 10.53 58.81 -29.29
CA ASN A 449 11.02 59.94 -30.10
C ASN A 449 11.39 59.53 -31.54
N ASN A 450 11.72 58.26 -31.80
CA ASN A 450 12.25 57.78 -33.09
C ASN A 450 11.48 56.59 -33.69
N VAL A 451 10.17 56.49 -33.43
CA VAL A 451 9.31 55.35 -33.84
C VAL A 451 9.46 54.99 -35.32
N GLN A 452 9.33 55.99 -36.20
CA GLN A 452 9.30 55.76 -37.65
C GLN A 452 10.63 55.21 -38.18
N LYS A 453 11.77 55.73 -37.69
CA LYS A 453 13.10 55.27 -38.10
C LYS A 453 13.39 53.85 -37.63
N ILE A 454 13.01 53.53 -36.38
CA ILE A 454 13.21 52.18 -35.81
C ILE A 454 12.38 51.17 -36.59
N HIS A 455 11.09 51.46 -36.85
CA HIS A 455 10.23 50.58 -37.62
C HIS A 455 10.74 50.37 -39.05
N ALA A 456 11.14 51.43 -39.76
CA ALA A 456 11.65 51.32 -41.12
C ALA A 456 12.96 50.49 -41.19
N THR A 457 13.86 50.69 -40.23
CA THR A 457 15.12 49.93 -40.15
C THR A 457 14.84 48.46 -39.86
N PHE A 458 13.95 48.17 -38.91
CA PHE A 458 13.55 46.80 -38.58
C PHE A 458 12.93 46.07 -39.78
N GLN A 459 12.02 46.71 -40.53
CA GLN A 459 11.40 46.09 -41.71
C GLN A 459 12.44 45.80 -42.81
N ARG A 460 13.35 46.74 -43.06
CA ARG A 460 14.44 46.55 -44.02
C ARG A 460 15.33 45.38 -43.61
N ASP A 461 15.75 45.34 -42.35
CA ASP A 461 16.68 44.31 -41.85
C ASP A 461 15.99 42.94 -41.79
N LEU A 462 14.71 42.88 -41.41
CA LEU A 462 13.90 41.66 -41.46
C LEU A 462 13.78 41.13 -42.90
N TYR A 463 13.58 42.03 -43.87
CA TYR A 463 13.51 41.65 -45.29
C TYR A 463 14.85 41.11 -45.79
N LEU A 464 15.95 41.78 -45.45
CA LEU A 464 17.31 41.31 -45.78
C LEU A 464 17.61 39.96 -45.13
N LEU A 465 17.20 39.77 -43.87
CA LEU A 465 17.33 38.49 -43.17
C LEU A 465 16.55 37.38 -43.88
N ARG A 466 15.29 37.63 -44.25
CA ARG A 466 14.47 36.67 -45.02
C ARG A 466 15.10 36.32 -46.38
N LEU A 467 15.70 37.31 -47.04
CA LEU A 467 16.40 37.09 -48.30
C LEU A 467 17.66 36.24 -48.08
N HIS A 468 18.46 36.53 -47.06
CA HIS A 468 19.64 35.74 -46.71
C HIS A 468 19.28 34.30 -46.32
N ILE A 469 18.23 34.11 -45.51
CA ILE A 469 17.73 32.79 -45.13
C ILE A 469 17.26 32.04 -46.38
N THR A 470 16.49 32.68 -47.27
CA THR A 470 16.01 32.03 -48.51
C THR A 470 17.17 31.64 -49.42
N LYS A 471 18.18 32.51 -49.57
CA LYS A 471 19.39 32.20 -50.35
C LYS A 471 20.17 31.03 -49.76
N ALA A 472 20.46 31.07 -48.46
CA ALA A 472 21.16 29.99 -47.76
C ALA A 472 20.36 28.67 -47.84
N PHE A 473 19.04 28.73 -47.68
CA PHE A 473 18.17 27.56 -47.79
C PHE A 473 18.12 26.98 -49.21
N ALA A 474 18.07 27.84 -50.24
CA ALA A 474 18.13 27.41 -51.63
C ALA A 474 19.49 26.78 -51.98
N GLU A 475 20.59 27.34 -51.48
CA GLU A 475 21.93 26.76 -51.63
C GLU A 475 22.02 25.39 -50.96
N LEU A 476 21.54 25.24 -49.72
CA LEU A 476 21.49 23.96 -49.01
C LEU A 476 20.65 22.91 -49.74
N THR A 477 19.50 23.32 -50.30
CA THR A 477 18.63 22.46 -51.09
C THR A 477 19.30 22.04 -52.41
N SER A 478 19.98 22.97 -53.10
CA SER A 478 20.67 22.70 -54.37
C SER A 478 21.89 21.78 -54.22
N LYS A 479 22.61 21.89 -53.10
CA LYS A 479 23.80 21.10 -52.79
C LYS A 479 23.46 19.75 -52.13
N ASN A 480 22.19 19.43 -51.89
CA ASN A 480 21.74 18.24 -51.12
C ASN A 480 22.47 18.08 -49.77
N SER A 481 23.01 19.16 -49.23
CA SER A 481 23.91 19.17 -48.07
C SER A 481 23.19 19.61 -46.79
N GLY A 482 21.86 19.70 -46.83
CA GLY A 482 21.03 20.05 -45.69
C GLY A 482 19.75 19.24 -45.68
N MET A 483 19.34 18.83 -44.49
CA MET A 483 18.07 18.15 -44.22
C MET A 483 16.90 18.99 -44.77
N VAL A 484 16.33 18.58 -45.89
CA VAL A 484 14.99 19.03 -46.28
C VAL A 484 14.10 17.80 -46.41
N PRO A 485 13.13 17.61 -45.49
CA PRO A 485 12.10 16.63 -45.71
C PRO A 485 11.24 17.10 -46.88
N THR A 486 11.46 16.51 -48.07
CA THR A 486 10.45 16.52 -49.14
C THR A 486 9.14 15.92 -48.61
N LYS A 487 7.97 16.23 -49.20
CA LYS A 487 6.68 15.65 -48.77
C LYS A 487 6.64 14.11 -48.76
N GLU A 488 7.60 13.46 -49.42
CA GLU A 488 7.83 12.01 -49.44
C GLU A 488 9.00 11.54 -48.54
N SER A 489 9.60 12.44 -47.76
CA SER A 489 10.67 12.11 -46.83
C SER A 489 10.06 11.52 -45.56
N GLU A 490 10.44 10.29 -45.27
CA GLU A 490 10.07 9.59 -44.05
C GLU A 490 10.52 10.40 -42.83
N LYS A 491 9.68 10.42 -41.79
CA LYS A 491 9.90 11.21 -40.56
C LYS A 491 10.87 10.46 -39.64
N LEU A 492 12.14 10.45 -40.03
CA LEU A 492 13.24 9.88 -39.26
C LEU A 492 13.94 11.00 -38.50
N ASP A 493 14.04 10.83 -37.19
CA ASP A 493 14.92 11.61 -36.33
C ASP A 493 16.20 10.79 -36.11
N VAL A 494 17.36 11.37 -36.43
CA VAL A 494 18.64 10.67 -36.45
C VAL A 494 19.64 11.49 -35.67
N ASN A 495 20.16 10.90 -34.59
CA ASN A 495 21.24 11.45 -33.80
C ASN A 495 22.52 10.65 -34.06
N LEU A 496 23.64 11.34 -34.24
CA LEU A 496 24.94 10.72 -34.47
C LEU A 496 25.93 11.21 -33.42
N GLU A 497 26.53 10.27 -32.71
CA GLU A 497 27.52 10.52 -31.66
C GLU A 497 28.81 9.75 -31.97
N VAL A 498 29.94 10.44 -31.89
CA VAL A 498 31.27 9.86 -32.08
C VAL A 498 31.97 9.84 -30.73
N ASN A 499 32.23 8.65 -30.21
CA ASN A 499 32.82 8.42 -28.90
C ASN A 499 34.19 7.74 -29.03
N GLY A 500 35.23 8.35 -28.49
CA GLY A 500 36.58 7.79 -28.46
C GLY A 500 37.65 8.87 -28.52
N PHE A 501 38.85 8.53 -28.04
CA PHE A 501 40.02 9.43 -28.04
C PHE A 501 41.09 9.00 -29.06
N GLY A 502 40.83 7.93 -29.83
CA GLY A 502 41.74 7.36 -30.81
C GLY A 502 42.58 6.20 -30.25
N PRO A 503 43.18 5.36 -31.11
CA PRO A 503 43.06 5.33 -32.57
C PRO A 503 41.77 4.68 -33.09
N SER A 504 40.97 4.08 -32.20
CA SER A 504 39.62 3.56 -32.49
C SER A 504 38.55 4.50 -31.95
N PHE A 505 37.55 4.80 -32.76
CA PHE A 505 36.37 5.58 -32.40
C PHE A 505 35.11 4.75 -32.62
N ARG A 506 34.17 4.88 -31.71
CA ARG A 506 32.85 4.26 -31.77
C ARG A 506 31.83 5.28 -32.27
N ILE A 507 31.23 5.00 -33.41
CA ILE A 507 30.14 5.79 -33.99
C ILE A 507 28.83 5.16 -33.54
N ASN A 508 28.03 5.92 -32.79
CA ASN A 508 26.67 5.56 -32.39
C ASN A 508 25.66 6.36 -33.22
N ILE A 509 24.76 5.67 -33.90
CA ILE A 509 23.68 6.27 -34.70
C ILE A 509 22.36 5.87 -34.07
N SER A 510 21.70 6.80 -33.37
CA SER A 510 20.35 6.62 -32.84
C SER A 510 19.33 7.05 -33.87
N ILE A 511 18.42 6.15 -34.23
CA ILE A 511 17.33 6.43 -35.18
C ILE A 511 16.00 6.28 -34.45
N LYS A 512 15.20 7.34 -34.45
CA LYS A 512 13.85 7.37 -33.89
C LYS A 512 12.84 7.69 -34.98
N VAL A 513 11.75 6.92 -35.00
CA VAL A 513 10.66 7.10 -35.96
C VAL A 513 9.58 8.00 -35.38
N ALA A 514 9.28 9.11 -36.05
CA ALA A 514 8.26 10.08 -35.64
C ALA A 514 6.92 9.92 -36.39
N GLY A 515 6.62 8.75 -36.97
CA GLY A 515 5.34 8.46 -37.63
C GLY A 515 5.24 7.06 -38.25
N GLU A 516 4.19 6.80 -39.04
CA GLU A 516 4.05 5.52 -39.76
C GLU A 516 5.13 5.38 -40.85
N MET A 517 5.76 4.20 -40.90
CA MET A 517 6.88 3.91 -41.79
C MET A 517 6.52 2.85 -42.82
N ASN A 518 7.06 3.01 -44.03
CA ASN A 518 6.88 2.09 -45.14
C ASN A 518 7.62 0.76 -44.87
N THR A 519 7.12 -0.35 -45.43
CA THR A 519 7.70 -1.70 -45.31
C THR A 519 9.01 -1.93 -46.10
N LYS A 520 9.54 -0.88 -46.72
CA LYS A 520 10.78 -0.91 -47.53
C LYS A 520 12.03 -1.17 -46.68
N GLN A 521 13.01 -1.86 -47.26
CA GLN A 521 14.32 -2.05 -46.63
C GLN A 521 15.14 -0.75 -46.69
N ARG A 522 15.98 -0.54 -45.68
CA ARG A 522 16.89 0.61 -45.60
C ARG A 522 18.29 0.17 -45.21
N TRP A 523 19.26 0.96 -45.62
CA TRP A 523 20.67 0.73 -45.33
C TRP A 523 21.33 1.99 -44.79
N ILE A 524 22.28 1.80 -43.88
CA ILE A 524 23.21 2.84 -43.44
C ILE A 524 24.53 2.58 -44.18
N ALA A 525 24.97 3.54 -44.98
CA ALA A 525 26.20 3.47 -45.75
C ALA A 525 27.17 4.56 -45.28
N PHE A 526 28.46 4.22 -45.27
CA PHE A 526 29.52 5.14 -44.89
C PHE A 526 30.45 5.42 -46.07
N SER A 527 30.83 6.68 -46.27
CA SER A 527 31.86 7.10 -47.23
C SER A 527 32.94 7.88 -46.50
N TYR A 528 34.17 7.45 -46.66
CA TYR A 528 35.35 7.97 -45.98
C TYR A 528 36.58 7.67 -46.84
N ASP A 529 37.70 8.34 -46.55
CA ASP A 529 38.97 8.05 -47.21
C ASP A 529 39.57 6.73 -46.68
N LYS A 530 39.70 5.75 -47.58
CA LYS A 530 40.22 4.41 -47.27
C LYS A 530 41.72 4.40 -46.98
N GLU A 531 42.45 5.46 -47.33
CA GLU A 531 43.86 5.59 -46.98
C GLU A 531 44.04 5.99 -45.51
N GLU A 532 43.13 6.81 -44.96
CA GLU A 532 43.24 7.35 -43.60
C GLU A 532 42.51 6.52 -42.54
N TYR A 533 41.35 5.95 -42.88
CA TYR A 533 40.50 5.20 -41.94
C TYR A 533 40.20 3.78 -42.43
N SER A 534 39.84 2.91 -41.49
CA SER A 534 39.28 1.58 -41.75
C SER A 534 38.05 1.34 -40.87
N MET A 535 36.97 0.86 -41.46
CA MET A 535 35.77 0.43 -40.74
C MET A 535 35.47 -1.04 -40.93
N GLU A 536 34.87 -1.67 -39.91
CA GLU A 536 34.46 -3.08 -39.98
C GLU A 536 33.25 -3.29 -40.90
N ARG A 537 32.30 -2.35 -40.89
CA ARG A 537 31.06 -2.44 -41.69
C ARG A 537 30.83 -1.16 -42.47
N GLU A 538 31.09 -1.18 -43.78
CA GLU A 538 30.83 -0.03 -44.66
C GLU A 538 29.33 0.13 -44.99
N LEU A 539 28.56 -0.96 -44.90
CA LEU A 539 27.12 -1.00 -45.17
C LEU A 539 26.41 -1.83 -44.09
N ILE A 540 25.40 -1.25 -43.46
CA ILE A 540 24.60 -1.90 -42.41
C ILE A 540 23.14 -1.97 -42.87
N LEU A 541 22.57 -3.18 -42.91
CA LEU A 541 21.15 -3.37 -43.15
C LEU A 541 20.35 -2.97 -41.89
N MET A 542 19.38 -2.10 -42.06
CA MET A 542 18.55 -1.62 -40.97
C MET A 542 17.36 -2.59 -40.74
N PRO A 543 17.12 -3.07 -39.51
CA PRO A 543 15.90 -3.81 -39.18
C PRO A 543 14.66 -2.96 -39.40
N ARG A 544 13.49 -3.60 -39.47
CA ARG A 544 12.20 -2.89 -39.58
C ARG A 544 11.99 -2.04 -38.32
N LEU A 545 11.89 -0.73 -38.50
CA LEU A 545 11.63 0.20 -37.39
C LEU A 545 10.13 0.15 -37.04
N VAL A 546 9.84 0.07 -35.74
CA VAL A 546 8.49 0.22 -35.19
C VAL A 546 8.32 1.67 -34.75
N SER A 547 7.11 2.23 -34.91
CA SER A 547 6.80 3.60 -34.50
C SER A 547 7.18 3.84 -33.03
N GLU A 548 7.72 5.02 -32.72
CA GLU A 548 8.17 5.48 -31.40
C GLU A 548 9.36 4.74 -30.75
N ALA A 549 9.86 3.65 -31.34
CA ALA A 549 11.07 2.99 -30.86
C ALA A 549 12.35 3.69 -31.35
N GLU A 550 13.30 3.91 -30.44
CA GLU A 550 14.65 4.38 -30.75
C GLU A 550 15.57 3.16 -30.91
N ILE A 551 16.26 3.06 -32.04
CA ILE A 551 17.23 2.00 -32.30
C ILE A 551 18.60 2.62 -32.50
N THR A 552 19.58 2.14 -31.73
CA THR A 552 20.97 2.57 -31.81
C THR A 552 21.81 1.56 -32.59
N PHE A 553 22.53 2.05 -33.60
CA PHE A 553 23.51 1.29 -34.35
C PHE A 553 24.91 1.72 -33.94
N THR A 554 25.76 0.76 -33.62
CA THR A 554 27.15 1.01 -33.25
C THR A 554 28.08 0.46 -34.34
N ASN A 555 29.02 1.29 -34.77
CA ASN A 555 30.09 0.90 -35.70
C ASN A 555 31.43 1.41 -35.17
N GLU A 556 32.52 0.72 -35.49
CA GLU A 556 33.87 1.11 -35.06
C GLU A 556 34.69 1.57 -36.27
N ILE A 557 35.29 2.75 -36.15
CA ILE A 557 36.21 3.34 -37.13
C ILE A 557 37.60 3.47 -36.52
N ARG A 558 38.60 2.95 -37.22
CA ARG A 558 39.99 2.97 -36.79
C ARG A 558 40.83 3.85 -37.71
N CYS A 559 41.58 4.78 -37.14
CA CYS A 559 42.57 5.58 -37.86
C CYS A 559 43.83 4.74 -38.14
N LYS A 560 44.28 4.70 -39.39
CA LYS A 560 45.47 3.93 -39.81
C LYS A 560 46.79 4.64 -39.48
N HIS A 561 46.78 5.97 -39.52
CA HIS A 561 47.96 6.81 -39.33
C HIS A 561 47.75 7.87 -38.24
N PRO A 562 47.60 7.47 -36.96
CA PRO A 562 47.36 8.42 -35.86
C PRO A 562 48.51 9.42 -35.67
N GLU A 563 49.72 9.12 -36.15
CA GLU A 563 50.90 9.99 -36.07
C GLU A 563 50.80 11.27 -36.92
N LYS A 564 49.96 11.27 -37.97
CA LYS A 564 49.83 12.42 -38.89
C LYS A 564 48.88 13.50 -38.38
N GLY A 565 48.06 13.22 -37.35
CA GLY A 565 47.09 14.18 -36.80
C GLY A 565 46.08 14.73 -37.80
N ALA A 566 45.83 14.04 -38.91
CA ALA A 566 44.92 14.49 -39.97
C ALA A 566 43.46 14.31 -39.54
N GLN A 567 42.63 15.32 -39.83
CA GLN A 567 41.18 15.28 -39.69
C GLN A 567 40.56 15.00 -41.05
N GLY A 568 40.03 13.79 -41.25
CA GLY A 568 39.26 13.46 -42.45
C GLY A 568 37.76 13.59 -42.23
N GLU A 569 37.04 13.88 -43.31
CA GLU A 569 35.58 13.98 -43.34
C GLU A 569 34.97 12.57 -43.55
N VAL A 570 34.04 12.18 -42.67
CA VAL A 570 33.25 10.95 -42.81
C VAL A 570 31.81 11.32 -43.13
N LYS A 571 31.27 10.72 -44.20
CA LYS A 571 29.90 10.92 -44.67
C LYS A 571 29.06 9.68 -44.38
N VAL A 572 27.89 9.88 -43.78
CA VAL A 572 26.93 8.83 -43.46
C VAL A 572 25.65 9.05 -44.25
N TYR A 573 25.17 7.99 -44.90
CA TYR A 573 23.95 8.01 -45.72
C TYR A 573 22.96 6.99 -45.19
N ILE A 574 21.69 7.38 -45.13
CA ILE A 574 20.57 6.44 -44.96
C ILE A 574 19.86 6.32 -46.30
N LEU A 575 19.83 5.11 -46.85
CA LEU A 575 19.30 4.78 -48.17
C LEU A 575 18.01 3.97 -48.01
N SER A 576 17.02 4.21 -48.87
CA SER A 576 15.81 3.38 -48.96
C SER A 576 15.76 2.66 -50.31
N GLU A 577 15.18 1.46 -50.28
CA GLU A 577 14.91 0.68 -51.48
C GLU A 577 14.05 1.47 -52.48
N GLY A 578 14.51 1.53 -53.73
CA GLY A 578 13.83 2.22 -54.85
C GLY A 578 14.05 3.74 -54.94
N ARG A 579 14.84 4.36 -54.04
CA ARG A 579 15.18 5.80 -54.11
C ARG A 579 16.66 5.97 -54.47
N ARG A 580 16.96 6.81 -55.48
CA ARG A 580 18.35 7.13 -55.88
C ARG A 580 19.03 8.18 -54.99
N ALA A 581 18.24 9.02 -54.32
CA ALA A 581 18.74 10.01 -53.37
C ALA A 581 18.66 9.46 -51.93
N PRO A 582 19.64 9.75 -51.06
CA PRO A 582 19.58 9.37 -49.66
C PRO A 582 18.42 10.06 -48.94
N ILE A 583 17.83 9.37 -47.96
CA ILE A 583 16.80 9.91 -47.06
C ILE A 583 17.42 10.90 -46.08
N TRP A 584 18.62 10.56 -45.60
CA TRP A 584 19.38 11.37 -44.65
C TRP A 584 20.86 11.28 -44.99
N MET A 585 21.55 12.41 -44.89
CA MET A 585 22.99 12.53 -45.08
C MET A 585 23.53 13.46 -44.01
N THR A 586 24.62 13.06 -43.35
CA THR A 586 25.42 13.97 -42.54
C THR A 586 26.89 13.79 -42.88
N ASN A 587 27.63 14.89 -42.78
CA ASN A 587 29.07 14.91 -42.79
C ASN A 587 29.57 15.37 -41.43
N PHE A 588 30.57 14.68 -40.89
CA PHE A 588 31.26 15.11 -39.69
C PHE A 588 32.75 14.93 -39.86
N GLU A 589 33.51 15.84 -39.27
CA GLU A 589 34.96 15.76 -39.21
C GLU A 589 35.36 14.85 -38.05
N MET A 590 36.28 13.93 -38.31
CA MET A 590 36.77 13.03 -37.27
C MET A 590 37.59 13.80 -36.22
N PRO A 591 37.39 13.53 -34.92
CA PRO A 591 38.26 14.07 -33.88
C PRO A 591 39.71 13.60 -34.08
N ILE A 592 40.66 14.44 -33.67
CA ILE A 592 42.09 14.14 -33.77
C ILE A 592 42.38 12.90 -32.91
N SER A 593 43.09 11.92 -33.48
CA SER A 593 43.49 10.71 -32.75
C SER A 593 44.66 11.01 -31.82
N GLU A 594 44.49 10.73 -30.53
CA GLU A 594 45.62 10.72 -29.60
C GLU A 594 46.49 9.48 -29.87
N GLN A 595 47.82 9.64 -29.77
CA GLN A 595 48.75 8.52 -29.89
C GLN A 595 48.51 7.54 -28.75
N ASN A 596 48.63 6.24 -29.02
CA ASN A 596 48.57 5.20 -27.99
C ASN A 596 49.57 5.53 -26.86
N PHE A 597 49.07 6.03 -25.73
CA PHE A 597 49.80 5.90 -24.48
C PHE A 597 49.74 4.41 -24.10
N ILE A 598 50.85 3.71 -24.36
CA ILE A 598 51.08 2.38 -23.80
C ILE A 598 51.09 2.48 -22.27
#